data_AF-A0A1E4TAZ2-F1
#
_entry.id   AF-A0A1E4TAZ2-F1
#
_cell.length_a   1.000
_cell.length_b   1.000
_cell.length_c   1.000
_cell.angle_alpha   90.00
_cell.angle_beta   90.00
_cell.angle_gamma   90.00
#
_symmetry.space_group_name_H-M   'P 1'
#
loop_
_entity.id
_entity.type
_entity.pdbx_description
1 polymer ?
#
loop_
_entity_poly.entity_id
_entity_poly.type
_entity_poly.pdbx_seq_one_letter_code
_entity_poly.pdbx_strand_id
1 'polypeptide(L)'
;MENSLNPEKQVPVDYDFGNLAVFDPNGPEDNTEESLKSSARDSVQLMISQILQMPIKSTKEAVYVTLPEPSTHLPREKPIPQAKPPTKWEKFAKAKGITPKRKDGRMVYDEQTQEWVPKWGYKGKNKSEQDQWAVELPDNAETI
;
A
#
# COMPACT_ATOMS: atom_id res chain seq x y z
N MET A 1 12.22 42.34 -25.40
CA MET A 1 11.36 41.72 -24.39
C MET A 1 12.27 40.97 -23.44
N GLU A 2 12.52 41.55 -22.27
CA GLU A 2 13.35 40.90 -21.25
C GLU A 2 12.57 39.70 -20.68
N ASN A 3 13.07 38.49 -20.91
CA ASN A 3 12.50 37.28 -20.33
C ASN A 3 12.91 37.22 -18.85
N SER A 4 12.17 37.91 -17.98
CA SER A 4 12.36 37.76 -16.54
C SER A 4 11.98 36.34 -16.13
N LEU A 5 12.90 35.67 -15.42
CA LEU A 5 12.73 34.30 -14.92
C LEU A 5 11.86 34.24 -13.66
N ASN A 6 11.65 35.38 -12.99
CA ASN A 6 10.83 35.53 -11.79
C ASN A 6 9.77 36.61 -12.04
N PRO A 7 8.56 36.24 -12.45
CA PRO A 7 7.45 37.19 -12.55
C PRO A 7 7.03 37.63 -11.14
N GLU A 8 6.91 38.94 -10.93
CA GLU A 8 6.43 39.50 -9.67
C GLU A 8 4.90 39.60 -9.70
N LYS A 9 4.25 39.16 -8.62
CA LYS A 9 2.80 39.27 -8.44
C LYS A 9 2.46 40.08 -7.20
N GLN A 10 1.35 40.80 -7.24
CA GLN A 10 0.92 41.68 -6.14
C GLN A 10 0.55 40.88 -4.90
N VAL A 11 -0.20 39.79 -5.08
CA VAL A 11 -0.52 38.82 -4.03
C VAL A 11 0.34 37.57 -4.22
N PRO A 12 0.98 37.05 -3.16
CA PRO A 12 1.70 35.79 -3.21
C PRO A 12 0.80 34.63 -3.66
N VAL A 13 1.40 33.67 -4.35
CA VAL A 13 0.72 32.50 -4.90
C VAL A 13 0.87 31.33 -3.94
N ASP A 14 -0.20 30.55 -3.76
CA ASP A 14 -0.18 29.35 -2.93
C ASP A 14 0.20 28.12 -3.77
N TYR A 15 1.04 27.26 -3.21
CA TYR A 15 1.56 26.07 -3.89
C TYR A 15 1.06 24.79 -3.21
N ASP A 16 0.63 23.83 -4.01
CA ASP A 16 0.47 22.43 -3.61
C ASP A 16 1.35 21.56 -4.50
N PHE A 17 2.61 21.44 -4.12
CA PHE A 17 3.61 20.68 -4.88
C PHE A 17 3.32 19.19 -4.93
N GLY A 18 2.58 18.63 -3.95
CA GLY A 18 2.20 17.22 -3.97
C GLY A 18 1.22 16.90 -5.09
N ASN A 19 0.37 17.87 -5.46
CA ASN A 19 -0.55 17.79 -6.60
C ASN A 19 -0.06 18.56 -7.84
N LEU A 20 1.15 19.11 -7.83
CA LEU A 20 1.68 19.99 -8.88
C LEU A 20 0.71 21.12 -9.26
N ALA A 21 0.08 21.72 -8.25
CA ALA A 21 -0.93 22.75 -8.41
C ALA A 21 -0.43 24.10 -7.86
N VAL A 22 -0.90 25.17 -8.51
CA VAL A 22 -0.60 26.55 -8.16
C VAL A 22 -1.92 27.32 -8.12
N PHE A 23 -2.19 27.96 -6.99
CA PHE A 23 -3.40 28.73 -6.77
C PHE A 23 -3.06 30.22 -6.79
N ASP A 24 -3.38 30.87 -7.91
CA ASP A 24 -3.12 32.29 -8.11
C ASP A 24 -4.37 33.14 -7.81
N PRO A 25 -4.39 33.94 -6.72
CA PRO A 25 -5.50 34.81 -6.39
C PRO A 25 -5.56 36.07 -7.26
N ASN A 26 -4.50 36.41 -8.01
CA ASN A 26 -4.47 37.64 -8.81
C ASN A 26 -5.34 37.53 -10.08
N GLY A 27 -5.52 36.31 -10.60
CA GLY A 27 -6.33 36.03 -11.80
C GLY A 27 -5.76 36.66 -13.08
N PRO A 28 -6.36 36.36 -14.24
CA PRO A 28 -6.09 37.08 -15.49
C PRO A 28 -6.75 38.46 -15.47
N GLU A 29 -6.13 39.43 -16.14
CA GLU A 29 -6.71 40.79 -16.27
C GLU A 29 -8.00 40.78 -17.11
N ASP A 30 -8.02 39.97 -18.17
CA ASP A 30 -9.14 39.85 -19.12
C ASP A 30 -9.36 38.39 -19.56
N ASN A 31 -10.51 38.09 -20.15
CA ASN A 31 -10.85 36.76 -20.71
C ASN A 31 -10.29 36.50 -22.11
N THR A 32 -9.25 37.21 -22.52
CA THR A 32 -8.58 37.00 -23.81
C THR A 32 -7.58 35.86 -23.72
N GLU A 33 -7.43 35.07 -24.80
CA GLU A 33 -6.47 33.97 -24.86
C GLU A 33 -5.03 34.41 -24.54
N GLU A 34 -4.64 35.60 -24.96
CA GLU A 34 -3.32 36.16 -24.67
C GLU A 34 -3.12 36.45 -23.18
N SER A 35 -4.11 37.06 -22.51
CA SER A 35 -4.06 37.34 -21.07
C SER A 35 -4.07 36.04 -20.24
N LEU A 36 -4.94 35.08 -20.60
CA LEU A 36 -4.98 33.76 -19.97
C LEU A 36 -3.66 33.01 -20.12
N LYS A 37 -3.08 33.01 -21.33
CA LYS A 37 -1.79 32.36 -21.59
C LYS A 37 -0.66 33.02 -20.83
N SER A 38 -0.64 34.36 -20.75
CA SER A 38 0.38 35.09 -19.99
C SER A 38 0.30 34.77 -18.49
N SER A 39 -0.90 34.84 -17.90
CA SER A 39 -1.12 34.52 -16.49
C SER A 39 -0.75 33.06 -16.15
N ALA A 40 -1.14 32.12 -17.01
CA ALA A 40 -0.78 30.72 -16.85
C ALA A 40 0.74 30.49 -16.97
N ARG A 41 1.40 31.15 -17.94
CA ARG A 41 2.85 31.08 -18.13
C ARG A 41 3.58 31.53 -16.86
N ASP A 42 3.17 32.65 -16.28
CA ASP A 42 3.83 33.21 -15.11
C ASP A 42 3.62 32.33 -13.86
N SER A 43 2.43 31.77 -13.69
CA SER A 43 2.13 30.82 -12.61
C SER A 43 2.95 29.52 -12.72
N VAL A 44 3.05 28.96 -13.92
CA VAL A 44 3.86 27.75 -14.16
C VAL A 44 5.34 28.03 -14.01
N GLN A 45 5.81 29.20 -14.46
CA GLN A 45 7.21 29.60 -14.31
C GLN A 45 7.62 29.62 -12.83
N LEU A 46 6.80 30.22 -11.97
CA LEU A 46 7.03 30.22 -10.53
C LEU A 46 7.06 28.80 -9.93
N MET A 47 6.12 27.94 -10.35
CA MET A 47 6.08 26.53 -9.92
C MET A 47 7.39 25.79 -10.24
N ILE A 48 7.84 25.87 -11.49
CA ILE A 48 9.03 25.16 -11.97
C ILE A 48 10.29 25.70 -11.30
N SER A 49 10.40 27.02 -11.13
CA SER A 49 11.49 27.64 -10.38
C SER A 49 11.60 27.08 -8.97
N GLN A 50 10.48 26.91 -8.26
CA GLN A 50 10.47 26.33 -6.91
C GLN A 50 10.81 24.82 -6.92
N ILE A 51 10.24 24.04 -7.84
CA ILE A 51 10.52 22.59 -7.96
C ILE A 51 12.01 22.34 -8.22
N LEU A 52 12.64 23.14 -9.08
CA LEU A 52 14.07 22.99 -9.42
C LEU A 52 15.01 23.41 -8.27
N GLN A 53 14.52 24.15 -7.27
CA GLN A 53 15.27 24.47 -6.05
C GLN A 53 15.20 23.35 -4.99
N MET A 54 14.31 22.35 -5.17
CA MET A 54 14.14 21.25 -4.22
C MET A 54 15.27 20.22 -4.31
N PRO A 55 15.46 19.35 -3.30
CA PRO A 55 16.47 18.31 -3.32
C PRO A 55 16.28 17.32 -4.47
N ILE A 56 17.19 17.38 -5.44
CA ILE A 56 17.23 16.48 -6.60
C ILE A 56 17.98 15.21 -6.22
N LYS A 57 17.39 14.05 -6.50
CA LYS A 57 18.02 12.74 -6.37
C LYS A 57 18.37 12.20 -7.75
N SER A 58 19.64 11.89 -7.96
CA SER A 58 20.11 11.24 -9.20
C SER A 58 20.46 9.79 -8.90
N THR A 59 19.83 8.86 -9.62
CA THR A 59 20.25 7.45 -9.67
C THR A 59 20.89 7.16 -11.03
N LYS A 60 21.41 5.94 -11.24
CA LYS A 60 22.02 5.53 -12.52
C LYS A 60 21.02 5.52 -13.69
N GLU A 61 19.72 5.45 -13.38
CA GLU A 61 18.65 5.29 -14.36
C GLU A 61 17.90 6.60 -14.63
N ALA A 62 17.75 7.47 -13.61
CA ALA A 62 16.98 8.71 -13.74
C ALA A 62 17.34 9.78 -12.71
N VAL A 63 16.94 11.01 -13.01
CA VAL A 63 16.97 12.16 -12.11
C VAL A 63 15.54 12.49 -11.71
N TYR A 64 15.27 12.58 -10.41
CA TYR A 64 13.93 12.89 -9.89
C TYR A 64 14.00 13.83 -8.69
N VAL A 65 12.93 14.59 -8.48
CA VAL A 65 12.75 15.48 -7.34
C VAL A 65 11.85 14.79 -6.31
N THR A 66 12.16 14.93 -5.02
CA THR A 66 11.25 14.45 -3.97
C THR A 66 10.25 15.56 -3.65
N LEU A 67 9.00 15.37 -4.07
CA LEU A 67 7.90 16.30 -3.77
C LEU A 67 7.37 16.08 -2.35
N PRO A 68 6.87 17.13 -1.67
CA PRO A 68 6.19 17.00 -0.38
C PRO A 68 4.83 16.31 -0.52
N GLU A 69 4.23 15.94 0.62
CA GLU A 69 2.88 15.40 0.63
C GLU A 69 1.85 16.44 0.15
N PRO A 70 0.78 16.03 -0.55
CA PRO A 70 -0.27 16.94 -1.00
C PRO A 70 -0.94 17.68 0.16
N SER A 71 -1.06 19.01 0.04
CA SER A 71 -1.72 19.84 1.05
C SER A 71 -3.23 19.90 0.86
N THR A 72 -3.72 19.75 -0.37
CA THR A 72 -5.16 19.77 -0.66
C THR A 72 -5.83 18.50 -0.17
N HIS A 73 -6.70 18.63 0.84
CA HIS A 73 -7.50 17.52 1.34
C HIS A 73 -8.60 17.12 0.35
N LEU A 74 -8.37 16.02 -0.35
CA LEU A 74 -9.36 15.43 -1.25
C LEU A 74 -10.20 14.34 -0.53
N PRO A 75 -11.50 14.26 -0.79
CA PRO A 75 -12.33 13.21 -0.22
C PRO A 75 -11.89 11.85 -0.76
N ARG A 76 -11.83 10.85 0.13
CA ARG A 76 -11.53 9.47 -0.25
C ARG A 76 -12.66 8.90 -1.09
N GLU A 77 -12.32 8.17 -2.15
CA GLU A 77 -13.29 7.40 -2.92
C GLU A 77 -13.99 6.32 -2.06
N LYS A 78 -13.22 5.65 -1.20
CA LYS A 78 -13.69 4.53 -0.38
C LYS A 78 -13.53 4.81 1.11
N PRO A 79 -14.49 4.32 1.93
CA PRO A 79 -14.37 4.40 3.37
C PRO A 79 -13.11 3.69 3.85
N ILE A 80 -12.64 4.09 5.02
CA ILE A 80 -11.51 3.43 5.67
C ILE A 80 -11.90 1.97 5.93
N PRO A 81 -11.05 0.98 5.58
CA PRO A 81 -11.34 -0.42 5.85
C PRO A 81 -11.66 -0.62 7.33
N GLN A 82 -12.87 -1.11 7.62
CA GLN A 82 -13.27 -1.36 9.00
C GLN A 82 -12.43 -2.50 9.59
N ALA A 83 -12.10 -2.39 10.86
CA ALA A 83 -11.41 -3.45 11.58
C ALA A 83 -12.25 -4.73 11.52
N LYS A 84 -11.62 -5.85 11.15
CA LYS A 84 -12.31 -7.14 11.05
C LYS A 84 -12.86 -7.51 12.43
N PRO A 85 -14.15 -7.86 12.55
CA PRO A 85 -14.68 -8.30 13.82
C PRO A 85 -13.98 -9.60 14.25
N PRO A 86 -13.66 -9.76 15.55
CA PRO A 86 -12.99 -10.95 16.02
C PRO A 86 -13.91 -12.16 15.84
N THR A 87 -13.35 -13.22 15.27
CA THR A 87 -14.01 -14.50 15.10
C THR A 87 -14.34 -15.14 16.45
N LYS A 88 -15.28 -16.09 16.47
CA LYS A 88 -15.64 -16.83 17.69
C LYS A 88 -14.42 -17.52 18.31
N TRP A 89 -13.51 -18.04 17.49
CA TRP A 89 -12.26 -18.65 17.93
C TRP A 89 -11.32 -17.62 18.57
N GLU A 90 -11.13 -16.45 17.97
CA GLU A 90 -10.26 -15.41 18.54
C GLU A 90 -10.80 -14.89 19.89
N LYS A 91 -12.12 -14.75 20.02
CA LYS A 91 -12.76 -14.41 21.30
C LYS A 91 -12.48 -15.48 22.36
N PHE A 92 -12.62 -16.76 22.01
CA PHE A 92 -12.34 -17.87 22.90
C PHE A 92 -10.85 -17.97 23.27
N ALA A 93 -9.96 -17.88 22.28
CA ALA A 93 -8.52 -17.93 22.47
C ALA A 93 -8.05 -16.80 23.39
N LYS A 94 -8.57 -15.58 23.20
CA LYS A 94 -8.30 -14.45 24.10
C LYS A 94 -8.81 -14.69 25.52
N ALA A 95 -10.02 -15.21 25.69
CA ALA A 95 -10.59 -15.49 27.01
C ALA A 95 -9.82 -16.60 27.76
N LYS A 96 -9.26 -17.57 27.03
CA LYS A 96 -8.49 -18.70 27.58
C LYS A 96 -6.98 -18.45 27.64
N GLY A 97 -6.50 -17.29 27.17
CA GLY A 97 -5.06 -16.99 27.10
C GLY A 97 -4.30 -17.89 26.13
N ILE A 98 -4.96 -18.45 25.11
CA ILE A 98 -4.33 -19.30 24.11
C ILE A 98 -3.52 -18.42 23.15
N THR A 99 -2.21 -18.53 23.22
CA THR A 99 -1.32 -17.85 22.28
C THR A 99 -1.28 -18.57 20.93
N PRO A 100 -1.19 -17.84 19.80
CA PRO A 100 -1.05 -18.46 18.49
C PRO A 100 0.22 -19.33 18.45
N LYS A 101 0.10 -20.52 17.88
CA LYS A 101 1.25 -21.40 17.65
C LYS A 101 2.21 -20.76 16.66
N ARG A 102 3.50 -21.07 16.81
CA ARG A 102 4.52 -20.68 15.82
C ARG A 102 4.21 -21.35 14.47
N LYS A 103 4.55 -20.67 13.38
CA LYS A 103 4.32 -21.15 12.01
C LYS A 103 5.46 -22.07 11.61
N ASP A 104 5.44 -23.30 12.09
CA ASP A 104 6.56 -24.26 12.01
C ASP A 104 6.66 -24.97 10.64
N GLY A 105 6.31 -24.27 9.56
CA GLY A 105 6.32 -24.82 8.20
C GLY A 105 5.38 -26.02 7.96
N ARG A 106 5.40 -26.52 6.72
CA ARG A 106 4.53 -27.61 6.26
C ARG A 106 5.10 -29.00 6.55
N MET A 107 6.41 -29.17 6.70
CA MET A 107 7.04 -30.49 6.76
C MET A 107 7.11 -31.03 8.20
N VAL A 108 6.98 -32.34 8.36
CA VAL A 108 7.22 -33.08 9.61
C VAL A 108 8.06 -34.30 9.27
N TYR A 109 8.99 -34.64 10.16
CA TYR A 109 9.77 -35.85 10.04
C TYR A 109 8.91 -37.06 10.40
N ASP A 110 8.87 -38.05 9.52
CA ASP A 110 8.18 -39.31 9.75
C ASP A 110 9.19 -40.39 10.17
N GLU A 111 9.06 -40.90 11.38
CA GLU A 111 10.02 -41.85 11.97
C GLU A 111 9.97 -43.23 11.32
N GLN A 112 8.83 -43.62 10.73
CA GLN A 112 8.66 -44.92 10.07
C GLN A 112 9.34 -44.99 8.71
N THR A 113 9.19 -43.93 7.92
CA THR A 113 9.78 -43.82 6.58
C THR A 113 11.15 -43.13 6.61
N GLN A 114 11.53 -42.55 7.75
CA GLN A 114 12.74 -41.75 7.97
C GLN A 114 12.87 -40.55 7.01
N GLU A 115 11.74 -40.06 6.46
CA GLU A 115 11.67 -38.99 5.49
C GLU A 115 10.90 -37.77 6.02
N TRP A 116 11.18 -36.60 5.42
CA TRP A 116 10.39 -35.39 5.67
C TRP A 116 9.13 -35.43 4.82
N VAL A 117 7.98 -35.57 5.46
CA VAL A 117 6.66 -35.67 4.82
C VAL A 117 5.83 -34.43 5.16
N PRO A 118 5.04 -33.87 4.23
CA PRO A 118 4.17 -32.74 4.54
C PRO A 118 3.08 -33.11 5.57
N LYS A 119 2.78 -32.21 6.50
CA LYS A 119 1.69 -32.30 7.49
C LYS A 119 0.32 -32.49 6.81
N TRP A 120 0.12 -31.84 5.67
CA TRP A 120 -1.11 -31.83 4.88
C TRP A 120 -0.77 -31.60 3.40
N GLY A 121 -1.63 -32.07 2.48
CA GLY A 121 -1.48 -31.91 1.03
C GLY A 121 -1.20 -33.22 0.29
N TYR A 122 -0.44 -33.16 -0.81
CA TYR A 122 -0.05 -34.34 -1.59
C TYR A 122 0.89 -35.23 -0.77
N LYS A 123 0.54 -36.53 -0.65
CA LYS A 123 1.20 -37.50 0.24
C LYS A 123 1.40 -36.97 1.68
N GLY A 124 0.41 -36.25 2.19
CA GLY A 124 0.45 -35.71 3.53
C GLY A 124 0.35 -36.81 4.59
N LYS A 125 1.04 -36.62 5.73
CA LYS A 125 0.97 -37.54 6.88
C LYS A 125 -0.47 -37.76 7.37
N ASN A 126 -1.37 -36.80 7.16
CA ASN A 126 -2.79 -36.94 7.49
C ASN A 126 -3.55 -38.01 6.67
N LYS A 127 -2.96 -38.56 5.60
CA LYS A 127 -3.59 -39.60 4.77
C LYS A 127 -3.00 -40.99 4.98
N SER A 128 -1.95 -41.13 5.81
CA SER A 128 -1.29 -42.42 6.01
C SER A 128 -2.22 -43.49 6.59
N GLU A 129 -3.22 -43.11 7.38
CA GLU A 129 -4.25 -44.03 7.91
C GLU A 129 -5.22 -44.54 6.83
N GLN A 130 -5.45 -43.78 5.75
CA GLN A 130 -6.30 -44.21 4.64
C GLN A 130 -5.60 -45.21 3.72
N ASP A 131 -4.27 -45.12 3.65
CA ASP A 131 -3.43 -46.01 2.85
C ASP A 131 -3.00 -47.29 3.63
N GLN A 132 -3.44 -47.44 4.89
CA GLN A 132 -3.18 -48.65 5.68
C GLN A 132 -4.04 -49.82 5.20
N TRP A 133 -3.40 -50.98 5.03
CA TRP A 133 -4.03 -52.20 4.54
C TRP A 133 -4.93 -52.91 5.56
N ALA A 134 -4.80 -52.57 6.85
CA ALA A 134 -5.63 -53.06 7.94
C ALA A 134 -5.81 -51.95 8.98
N VAL A 135 -7.03 -51.80 9.49
CA VAL A 135 -7.38 -50.86 10.56
C VAL A 135 -8.04 -51.69 11.67
N GLU A 136 -7.55 -51.57 12.89
CA GLU A 136 -8.13 -52.25 14.05
C GLU A 136 -9.53 -51.68 14.33
N LEU A 137 -10.51 -52.57 14.55
CA LEU A 137 -11.85 -52.14 14.97
C LEU A 137 -11.77 -51.71 16.44
N PRO A 138 -12.22 -50.49 16.79
CA PRO A 138 -12.28 -50.07 18.19
C PRO A 138 -13.33 -50.89 18.95
N ASP A 139 -13.09 -51.14 20.23
CA ASP A 139 -13.91 -52.01 21.11
C ASP A 139 -15.40 -51.63 21.21
N ASN A 140 -15.77 -50.42 20.77
CA ASN A 140 -17.14 -49.90 20.81
C ASN A 140 -17.78 -49.79 19.40
N ALA A 141 -17.18 -50.42 18.39
CA ALA A 141 -17.76 -50.50 17.05
C ALA A 141 -18.77 -51.65 17.00
N GLU A 142 -20.03 -51.33 16.72
CA GLU A 142 -21.04 -52.36 16.42
C GLU A 142 -20.63 -53.09 15.13
N THR A 143 -20.43 -54.40 15.24
CA THR A 143 -20.29 -55.30 14.09
C THR A 143 -21.61 -55.32 13.32
N ILE A 144 -21.55 -55.00 12.03
CA ILE A 144 -22.69 -55.07 11.09
C ILE A 144 -23.15 -56.52 10.92
#